data_AF-A0A0C3DWL3-F1
#
_entry.id   AF-A0A0C3DWL3-F1
#
_cell.length_a   1.000
_cell.length_b   1.000
_cell.length_c   1.000
_cell.angle_alpha   90.00
_cell.angle_beta   90.00
_cell.angle_gamma   90.00
#
_symmetry.space_group_name_H-M   'P 1'
#
loop_
_entity.id
_entity.type
_entity.pdbx_description
1 polymer ?
#
loop_
_entity_poly.entity_id
_entity_poly.type
_entity_poly.pdbx_seq_one_letter_code
_entity_poly.pdbx_strand_id
1 'polypeptide(L)'
;PFFHPVSFKNPDSTMVQVRALFDEGTMSGAMCSSVFNKIKRKLQGWHQSTQTLRMANGAIVPSEATWSGMIHVEGVEASGTFKVFDSGGGWSFLFGKPLLCAFKAKHDYETNEVTIINNKGSAILRNHPMNNKGPQMMNT
;
A
#
# COMPACT_ATOMS: atom_id res chain seq x y z
N PRO A 1 -7.21 -8.67 10.05
CA PRO A 1 -6.44 -7.73 9.20
C PRO A 1 -5.24 -8.47 8.59
N PHE A 2 -4.94 -8.19 7.31
CA PHE A 2 -3.84 -8.81 6.60
C PHE A 2 -2.80 -7.77 6.23
N PHE A 3 -1.58 -7.96 6.71
CA PHE A 3 -0.47 -7.03 6.49
C PHE A 3 0.63 -7.72 5.69
N HIS A 4 1.12 -7.05 4.66
CA HIS A 4 2.20 -7.58 3.84
C HIS A 4 3.04 -6.45 3.23
N PRO A 5 4.38 -6.62 3.06
CA PRO A 5 5.20 -5.64 2.36
C PRO A 5 4.80 -5.52 0.89
N VAL A 6 4.79 -4.30 0.37
CA VAL A 6 4.58 -4.02 -1.06
C VAL A 6 5.64 -3.03 -1.52
N SER A 7 6.06 -3.16 -2.78
CA SER A 7 7.11 -2.32 -3.34
C SER A 7 6.60 -1.48 -4.50
N PHE A 8 6.97 -0.20 -4.53
CA PHE A 8 6.69 0.71 -5.63
C PHE A 8 7.93 0.81 -6.50
N LYS A 9 7.79 0.49 -7.79
CA LYS A 9 8.90 0.49 -8.73
C LYS A 9 9.08 1.87 -9.35
N ASN A 10 10.29 2.39 -9.27
CA ASN A 10 10.69 3.61 -9.95
C ASN A 10 11.02 3.32 -11.43
N PRO A 11 11.04 4.35 -12.31
CA PRO A 11 11.46 4.22 -13.70
C PRO A 11 12.87 3.63 -13.88
N ASP A 12 13.78 3.91 -12.95
CA ASP A 12 15.15 3.37 -12.92
C ASP A 12 15.24 1.93 -12.39
N SER A 13 14.10 1.26 -12.19
CA SER A 13 13.95 -0.09 -11.62
C SER A 13 14.34 -0.24 -10.14
N THR A 14 14.76 0.83 -9.46
CA THR A 14 14.83 0.81 -8.00
C THR A 14 13.43 0.68 -7.40
N MET A 15 13.36 0.18 -6.17
CA MET A 15 12.08 -0.04 -5.50
C MET A 15 12.06 0.60 -4.11
N VAL A 16 10.90 1.13 -3.75
CA VAL A 16 10.62 1.64 -2.41
C VAL A 16 9.57 0.75 -1.77
N GLN A 17 9.95 0.07 -0.68
CA GLN A 17 9.07 -0.85 0.04
C GLN A 17 8.34 -0.16 1.18
N VAL A 18 7.06 -0.46 1.34
CA VAL A 18 6.25 -0.07 2.51
C VAL A 18 5.46 -1.27 3.02
N ARG A 19 5.03 -1.19 4.28
CA ARG A 19 4.09 -2.15 4.83
C ARG A 19 2.66 -1.75 4.48
N ALA A 20 1.91 -2.66 3.88
CA ALA A 20 0.53 -2.45 3.49
C ALA A 20 -0.45 -3.20 4.39
N LEU A 21 -1.60 -2.59 4.66
CA LEU A 21 -2.81 -3.25 5.12
C LEU A 21 -3.69 -3.54 3.91
N PHE A 22 -4.01 -4.81 3.67
CA PHE A 22 -4.92 -5.23 2.61
C PHE A 22 -6.34 -4.96 3.09
N ASP A 23 -7.04 -4.06 2.39
CA ASP A 23 -8.31 -3.50 2.82
C ASP A 23 -9.31 -3.45 1.66
N GLU A 24 -10.33 -4.31 1.74
CA GLU A 24 -11.41 -4.38 0.76
C GLU A 24 -12.46 -3.26 0.91
N GLY A 25 -12.49 -2.60 2.07
CA GLY A 25 -13.45 -1.55 2.42
C GLY A 25 -13.10 -0.17 1.87
N THR A 26 -11.87 0.03 1.37
CA THR A 26 -11.44 1.31 0.79
C THR A 26 -11.59 1.34 -0.74
N MET A 27 -12.12 2.44 -1.24
CA MET A 27 -12.33 2.70 -2.68
C MET A 27 -11.06 3.15 -3.41
N SER A 28 -9.94 3.34 -2.71
CA SER A 28 -8.65 3.70 -3.31
C SER A 28 -7.48 3.12 -2.51
N GLY A 29 -6.32 3.00 -3.17
CA GLY A 29 -5.08 2.86 -2.42
C GLY A 29 -4.77 4.18 -1.69
N ALA A 30 -4.23 4.09 -0.48
CA ALA A 30 -3.94 5.29 0.31
C ALA A 30 -2.63 5.16 1.09
N MET A 31 -1.82 6.21 1.12
CA MET A 31 -0.59 6.28 1.90
C MET A 31 -0.67 7.39 2.94
N CYS A 32 -0.28 7.07 4.17
CA CYS A 32 -0.20 8.05 5.23
C CYS A 32 0.86 9.10 4.91
N SER A 33 0.54 10.38 5.07
CA SER A 33 1.46 11.49 4.85
C SER A 33 2.78 11.35 5.61
N SER A 34 2.74 10.81 6.84
CA SER A 34 3.97 10.60 7.63
C SER A 34 4.91 9.56 6.99
N VAL A 35 4.37 8.53 6.35
CA VAL A 35 5.14 7.51 5.61
C VAL A 35 5.63 8.10 4.29
N PHE A 36 4.75 8.77 3.56
CA PHE A 36 5.09 9.45 2.32
C PHE A 36 6.24 10.43 2.51
N ASN A 37 6.20 11.27 3.54
CA ASN A 37 7.25 12.25 3.83
C ASN A 37 8.63 11.62 4.08
N LYS A 38 8.67 10.38 4.62
CA LYS A 38 9.91 9.62 4.82
C LYS A 38 10.48 9.08 3.50
N ILE A 39 9.62 8.72 2.55
CA ILE A 39 10.02 8.03 1.32
C ILE A 39 10.00 8.89 0.06
N LYS A 40 9.34 10.06 0.06
CA LYS A 40 9.05 10.88 -1.14
C LYS A 40 10.27 11.33 -1.93
N ARG A 41 11.44 11.41 -1.28
CA ARG A 41 12.71 11.73 -1.96
C ARG A 41 13.25 10.57 -2.80
N LYS A 42 12.89 9.34 -2.46
CA LYS A 42 13.28 8.11 -3.16
C LYS A 42 12.17 7.58 -4.07
N LEU A 43 10.92 7.91 -3.76
CA LEU A 43 9.75 7.51 -4.55
C LEU A 43 9.57 8.49 -5.72
N GLN A 44 9.67 7.97 -6.95
CA GLN A 44 9.41 8.71 -8.18
C GLN A 44 7.98 8.44 -8.67
N GLY A 45 7.49 9.22 -9.65
CA GLY A 45 6.17 9.00 -10.27
C GLY A 45 4.96 9.55 -9.50
N TRP A 46 5.18 10.31 -8.42
CA TRP A 46 4.12 11.07 -7.77
C TRP A 46 4.06 12.51 -8.26
N HIS A 47 2.89 13.12 -8.12
CA HIS A 47 2.66 14.55 -8.36
C HIS A 47 1.79 15.12 -7.23
N GLN A 48 1.90 16.43 -7.01
CA GLN A 48 1.05 17.13 -6.06
C GLN A 48 -0.42 16.99 -6.47
N SER A 49 -1.28 16.73 -5.50
CA SER A 49 -2.73 16.57 -5.73
C SER A 49 -3.48 17.85 -5.37
N THR A 50 -4.54 18.13 -6.12
CA THR A 50 -5.53 19.17 -5.80
C THR A 50 -6.88 18.56 -5.39
N GLN A 51 -6.94 17.23 -5.28
CA GLN A 51 -8.17 16.51 -4.99
C GLN A 51 -8.49 16.49 -3.51
N THR A 52 -9.78 16.49 -3.18
CA THR A 52 -10.29 16.22 -1.84
C THR A 52 -10.98 14.87 -1.81
N LEU A 53 -10.89 14.19 -0.67
CA LEU A 53 -11.42 12.86 -0.42
C LEU A 53 -12.55 12.96 0.59
N ARG A 54 -13.67 12.27 0.34
CA ARG A 54 -14.74 12.10 1.32
C ARG A 54 -14.57 10.76 2.01
N MET A 55 -14.28 10.81 3.30
CA MET A 55 -14.08 9.65 4.16
C MET A 55 -15.42 8.99 4.50
N ALA A 56 -15.37 7.74 4.99
CA ALA A 56 -16.58 6.98 5.36
C ALA A 56 -17.39 7.65 6.48
N ASN A 57 -16.74 8.37 7.39
CA ASN A 57 -17.40 9.16 8.44
C ASN A 57 -17.91 10.54 7.93
N GLY A 58 -17.85 10.79 6.62
CA GLY A 58 -18.28 12.03 5.99
C GLY A 58 -17.24 13.16 6.01
N ALA A 59 -16.11 13.01 6.71
CA ALA A 59 -15.05 14.00 6.74
C ALA A 59 -14.47 14.25 5.34
N ILE A 60 -14.09 15.49 5.05
CA ILE A 60 -13.45 15.88 3.80
C ILE A 60 -11.98 16.15 4.09
N VAL A 61 -11.09 15.39 3.44
CA VAL A 61 -9.65 15.46 3.66
C VAL A 61 -8.94 15.81 2.34
N PRO A 62 -8.09 16.84 2.30
CA PRO A 62 -7.29 17.11 1.10
C PRO A 62 -6.25 16.01 0.89
N SER A 63 -6.08 15.58 -0.35
CA SER A 63 -4.97 14.70 -0.72
C SER A 63 -3.73 15.55 -1.02
N GLU A 64 -2.59 15.17 -0.44
CA GLU A 64 -1.31 15.87 -0.62
C GLU A 64 -0.67 15.53 -1.98
N ALA A 65 -0.75 14.27 -2.38
CA ALA A 65 -0.12 13.76 -3.58
C ALA A 65 -0.89 12.57 -4.16
N THR A 66 -0.70 12.33 -5.45
CA THR A 66 -1.13 11.12 -6.13
C THR A 66 0.10 10.44 -6.69
N TRP A 67 0.19 9.12 -6.49
CA TRP A 67 1.20 8.29 -7.14
C TRP A 67 0.53 7.31 -8.09
N SER A 68 1.13 7.12 -9.26
CA SER A 68 0.73 6.11 -10.24
C SER A 68 1.98 5.43 -10.80
N GLY A 69 1.94 4.12 -10.94
CA GLY A 69 3.09 3.36 -11.43
C GLY A 69 2.94 1.86 -11.25
N MET A 70 4.05 1.14 -11.38
CA MET A 70 4.10 -0.31 -11.20
C MET A 70 4.31 -0.66 -9.73
N ILE A 71 3.41 -1.50 -9.20
CA ILE A 71 3.52 -2.08 -7.87
C ILE A 71 4.02 -3.52 -8.03
N HIS A 72 4.92 -3.93 -7.14
CA HIS A 72 5.50 -5.26 -7.08
C HIS A 72 5.22 -5.89 -5.71
N VAL A 73 4.74 -7.14 -5.72
CA VAL A 73 4.48 -7.96 -4.53
C VAL A 73 4.90 -9.39 -4.84
N GLU A 74 5.94 -9.90 -4.17
CA GLU A 74 6.42 -11.31 -4.27
C GLU A 74 6.50 -11.84 -5.72
N GLY A 75 7.15 -11.10 -6.63
CA GLY A 75 7.30 -11.51 -8.03
C GLY A 75 6.12 -11.16 -8.95
N VAL A 76 4.97 -10.78 -8.39
CA VAL A 76 3.79 -10.34 -9.14
C VAL A 76 3.81 -8.82 -9.27
N GLU A 77 3.61 -8.33 -10.49
CA GLU A 77 3.56 -6.90 -10.79
C GLU A 77 2.20 -6.51 -11.39
N ALA A 78 1.70 -5.33 -11.03
CA ALA A 78 0.54 -4.70 -11.65
C ALA A 78 0.62 -3.17 -11.57
N SER A 79 0.01 -2.47 -12.53
CA SER A 79 -0.16 -1.01 -12.46
C SER A 79 -1.13 -0.64 -11.34
N GLY A 80 -0.83 0.42 -10.61
CA GLY A 80 -1.65 0.90 -9.51
C GLY A 80 -1.63 2.41 -9.36
N THR A 81 -2.55 2.91 -8.56
CA THR A 81 -2.61 4.32 -8.17
C THR A 81 -3.04 4.40 -6.71
N PHE A 82 -2.46 5.35 -5.97
CA PHE A 82 -2.87 5.65 -4.61
C PHE A 82 -2.80 7.15 -4.32
N LYS A 83 -3.55 7.57 -3.30
CA LYS A 83 -3.58 8.93 -2.78
C LYS A 83 -2.78 9.05 -1.50
N VAL A 84 -2.20 10.21 -1.26
CA VAL A 84 -1.52 10.52 0.01
C VAL A 84 -2.40 11.46 0.82
N PHE A 85 -2.64 11.13 2.09
CA PHE A 85 -3.31 11.99 3.07
C PHE A 85 -3.03 11.48 4.49
N ASP A 86 -3.32 12.30 5.50
CA ASP A 86 -3.04 11.94 6.88
C ASP A 86 -4.02 10.85 7.37
N SER A 87 -3.46 9.75 7.86
CA SER A 87 -4.22 8.63 8.40
C SER A 87 -4.55 8.79 9.89
N GLY A 88 -4.09 9.87 10.56
CA GLY A 88 -4.21 10.03 12.01
C GLY A 88 -3.48 8.94 12.81
N GLY A 89 -2.45 8.32 12.21
CA GLY A 89 -1.70 7.21 12.82
C GLY A 89 -2.31 5.80 12.67
N GLY A 90 -3.49 5.65 12.05
CA GLY A 90 -4.17 4.35 11.96
C GLY A 90 -3.52 3.29 11.07
N TRP A 91 -2.83 3.70 9.99
CA TRP A 91 -2.23 2.78 9.02
C TRP A 91 -1.11 3.45 8.24
N SER A 92 -0.19 2.66 7.69
CA SER A 92 0.92 3.17 6.85
C SER A 92 0.52 3.29 5.38
N PHE A 93 -0.03 2.22 4.83
CA PHE A 93 -0.53 2.14 3.46
C PHE A 93 -1.74 1.21 3.41
N LEU A 94 -2.85 1.66 2.82
CA LEU A 94 -4.00 0.84 2.49
C LEU A 94 -3.85 0.31 1.07
N PHE A 95 -3.73 -1.01 0.95
CA PHE A 95 -3.82 -1.72 -0.31
C PHE A 95 -5.29 -1.95 -0.64
N GLY A 96 -5.88 -0.92 -1.23
CA GLY A 96 -7.32 -0.83 -1.41
C GLY A 96 -7.91 -1.73 -2.48
N LYS A 97 -9.25 -1.77 -2.55
CA LYS A 97 -9.99 -2.61 -3.50
C LYS A 97 -9.52 -2.49 -4.96
N PRO A 98 -9.25 -1.30 -5.54
CA PRO A 98 -8.72 -1.23 -6.91
C PRO A 98 -7.39 -1.95 -7.09
N LEU A 99 -6.50 -1.89 -6.09
CA LEU A 99 -5.22 -2.60 -6.12
C LEU A 99 -5.42 -4.10 -5.91
N LEU A 100 -6.29 -4.51 -4.98
CA LEU A 100 -6.66 -5.92 -4.80
C LEU A 100 -7.21 -6.52 -6.10
N CYS A 101 -8.06 -5.79 -6.82
CA CYS A 101 -8.56 -6.21 -8.13
C CYS A 101 -7.45 -6.30 -9.18
N ALA A 102 -6.52 -5.33 -9.22
CA ALA A 102 -5.39 -5.34 -10.16
C ALA A 102 -4.49 -6.58 -9.97
N PHE A 103 -4.34 -7.03 -8.73
CA PHE A 103 -3.59 -8.24 -8.36
C PHE A 103 -4.44 -9.52 -8.33
N LYS A 104 -5.74 -9.42 -8.69
CA LYS A 104 -6.71 -10.53 -8.63
C LYS A 104 -6.66 -11.25 -7.28
N ALA A 105 -6.51 -10.48 -6.20
CA ALA A 105 -6.28 -10.98 -4.87
C ALA A 105 -7.46 -11.84 -4.38
N LYS A 106 -7.14 -12.98 -3.76
CA LYS A 106 -8.09 -13.86 -3.06
C LYS A 106 -7.60 -14.10 -1.65
N HIS A 107 -8.40 -13.72 -0.66
CA HIS A 107 -8.09 -13.96 0.75
C HIS A 107 -8.79 -15.24 1.19
N ASP A 108 -8.00 -16.23 1.59
CA ASP A 108 -8.47 -17.37 2.35
C ASP A 108 -8.40 -17.03 3.84
N TYR A 109 -9.57 -16.88 4.46
CA TYR A 109 -9.68 -16.53 5.87
C TYR A 109 -9.44 -17.71 6.82
N GLU A 110 -9.52 -18.95 6.35
CA GLU A 110 -9.23 -20.14 7.16
C GLU A 110 -7.73 -20.25 7.41
N THR A 111 -6.94 -20.12 6.35
CA THR A 111 -5.47 -20.16 6.41
C THR A 111 -4.83 -18.80 6.68
N ASN A 112 -5.61 -17.72 6.56
CA ASN A 112 -5.16 -16.33 6.65
C ASN A 112 -4.05 -16.00 5.63
N GLU A 113 -4.20 -16.52 4.41
CA GLU A 113 -3.30 -16.31 3.29
C GLU A 113 -3.99 -15.52 2.17
N VAL A 114 -3.22 -14.72 1.44
CA VAL A 114 -3.71 -14.03 0.25
C VAL A 114 -3.00 -14.57 -0.97
N THR A 115 -3.75 -15.10 -1.93
CA THR A 115 -3.20 -15.42 -3.25
C THR A 115 -3.32 -14.21 -4.16
N ILE A 116 -2.25 -13.88 -4.88
CA ILE A 116 -2.23 -12.87 -5.95
C ILE A 116 -1.76 -13.49 -7.26
N ILE A 117 -2.21 -12.96 -8.38
CA ILE A 117 -1.91 -13.53 -9.70
C ILE A 117 -1.89 -12.46 -10.80
N ASN A 118 -0.93 -12.58 -11.72
CA ASN A 118 -0.93 -11.87 -13.00
C ASN A 118 -0.76 -12.86 -14.17
N ASN A 119 -0.45 -12.36 -15.36
CA ASN A 119 -0.25 -13.19 -16.55
C ASN A 119 1.08 -13.98 -16.55
N LYS A 120 2.02 -13.68 -15.65
CA LYS A 120 3.34 -14.32 -15.56
C LYS A 120 3.41 -15.36 -14.44
N GLY A 121 2.56 -15.27 -13.43
CA GLY A 121 2.57 -16.21 -12.31
C GLY A 121 1.67 -15.78 -11.16
N SER A 122 1.81 -16.48 -10.04
CA SER A 122 1.08 -16.26 -8.80
C SER A 122 1.99 -16.36 -7.59
N ALA A 123 1.57 -15.72 -6.49
CA ALA A 123 2.23 -15.84 -5.19
C ALA A 123 1.20 -16.06 -4.08
N ILE A 124 1.59 -16.79 -3.04
CA ILE A 124 0.84 -16.94 -1.79
C ILE A 124 1.52 -16.06 -0.75
N LEU A 125 0.79 -15.05 -0.28
CA LEU A 125 1.25 -14.09 0.71
C LEU A 125 0.86 -14.58 2.09
N ARG A 126 1.81 -14.54 3.03
CA ARG A 126 1.56 -14.78 4.45
C ARG A 126 1.32 -13.47 5.18
N ASN A 127 0.42 -13.50 6.15
CA ASN A 127 0.16 -12.34 6.98
C ASN A 127 1.36 -12.06 7.90
N HIS A 128 1.86 -10.85 7.87
CA HIS A 128 2.88 -10.36 8.79
C HIS A 128 2.23 -9.33 9.72
N PRO A 129 1.60 -9.73 10.83
CA PRO A 129 0.91 -8.81 11.74
C PRO A 129 1.88 -7.82 12.41
N MET A 130 1.40 -6.64 12.77
CA MET A 130 2.20 -5.67 13.55
C MET A 130 2.54 -6.30 14.91
N ASN A 131 3.83 -6.55 15.17
CA ASN A 131 4.26 -6.83 16.54
C ASN A 131 3.99 -5.57 17.36
N ASN A 132 3.14 -5.66 18.39
CA ASN A 132 2.95 -4.61 19.41
C ASN A 132 4.19 -4.40 20.30
N LYS A 133 5.34 -4.96 19.95
CA LYS A 133 6.61 -4.59 20.56
C LYS A 133 7.11 -3.36 19.80
N GLY A 134 7.19 -2.23 20.49
CA GLY A 134 7.76 -0.98 19.97
C GLY A 134 9.13 -1.19 19.30
N PRO A 135 9.68 -0.17 18.62
CA PRO A 135 10.89 -0.31 17.82
C PRO A 135 11.99 -1.03 18.62
N GLN A 136 12.34 -2.25 18.19
CA GLN A 136 13.58 -2.87 18.65
C GLN A 136 14.69 -2.05 18.01
N MET A 137 15.35 -1.24 18.83
CA MET A 137 16.65 -0.67 18.49
C MET A 137 17.58 -1.86 18.22
N MET A 138 18.00 -2.01 16.97
CA MET A 138 19.16 -2.82 16.66
C MET A 138 20.36 -2.06 17.26
N ASN A 139 20.89 -2.57 18.36
CA ASN A 139 22.17 -2.13 18.87
C ASN A 139 23.24 -2.58 17.87
N THR A 140 23.87 -1.62 17.20
CA THR A 140 25.23 -1.77 16.67
C THR A 140 26.21 -1.18 17.66
#